data_AF-A0A843J9G0-F1
#
_entry.id   AF-A0A843J9G0-F1
#
_cell.length_a   1.000
_cell.length_b   1.000
_cell.length_c   1.000
_cell.angle_alpha   90.00
_cell.angle_beta   90.00
_cell.angle_gamma   90.00
#
_symmetry.space_group_name_H-M   'P 1'
#
loop_
_entity.id
_entity.type
_entity.pdbx_description
1 polymer ?
#
loop_
_entity_poly.entity_id
_entity_poly.type
_entity_poly.pdbx_seq_one_letter_code
_entity_poly.pdbx_strand_id
1 'polypeptide(L)'
;MKYFEKLDLVFTILLIADILIILGSVLFNIIREYVNFILLFDTVLCIVLIISFIMKYRRANDKRTFLNKNWLDLLASFPVAILILPFLSSTLYTYNAIVLVRLLSLILLLKVLSRFVEGVLETTSLDKFIAIFIVIILGSSLILYDLDPNITSLFDAVWFVFQTITTVGYGDVIPTSPLGKFIVLLLLIAGVFMFSIVTASFAYVFNERVFKKENKEFNKKGSYT
;
A
#
# COMPACT_ATOMS: atom_id res chain seq x y z
N MET A 1 15.51 12.82 -14.34
CA MET A 1 14.83 11.54 -14.05
C MET A 1 15.46 10.80 -12.87
N LYS A 2 16.75 10.42 -12.87
CA LYS A 2 17.40 9.69 -11.73
C LYS A 2 17.24 10.36 -10.34
N TYR A 3 17.31 11.69 -10.25
CA TYR A 3 17.12 12.41 -8.98
C TYR A 3 15.67 12.39 -8.46
N PHE A 4 14.68 12.30 -9.36
CA PHE A 4 13.27 12.33 -8.99
C PHE A 4 12.81 11.00 -8.38
N GLU A 5 13.27 9.88 -8.93
CA GLU A 5 12.97 8.57 -8.35
C GLU A 5 13.63 8.38 -6.99
N LYS A 6 14.85 8.91 -6.79
CA LYS A 6 15.48 8.94 -5.46
C LYS A 6 14.69 9.78 -4.47
N LEU A 7 14.17 10.93 -4.91
CA LEU A 7 13.30 11.79 -4.09
C LEU A 7 11.99 11.08 -3.72
N ASP A 8 11.29 10.47 -4.69
CA ASP A 8 10.04 9.75 -4.43
C ASP A 8 10.23 8.56 -3.49
N LEU A 9 11.32 7.82 -3.59
CA LEU A 9 11.67 6.74 -2.65
C LEU A 9 11.86 7.28 -1.22
N VAL A 10 12.61 8.38 -1.07
CA VAL A 10 12.81 9.01 0.24
C VAL A 10 11.47 9.44 0.83
N PHE A 11 10.55 10.01 0.05
CA PHE A 11 9.20 10.34 0.55
C PHE A 11 8.40 9.13 0.99
N THR A 12 8.44 8.04 0.22
CA THR A 12 7.74 6.81 0.62
C THR A 12 8.30 6.27 1.94
N ILE A 13 9.62 6.28 2.12
CA ILE A 13 10.26 5.85 3.39
C ILE A 13 9.82 6.75 4.56
N LEU A 14 9.82 8.08 4.35
CA LEU A 14 9.41 9.03 5.38
C LEU A 14 7.92 8.87 5.75
N LEU A 15 7.05 8.61 4.78
CA LEU A 15 5.62 8.33 5.03
C LEU A 15 5.42 7.02 5.80
N ILE A 16 6.18 5.97 5.48
CA ILE A 16 6.12 4.70 6.23
C ILE A 16 6.59 4.92 7.68
N ALA A 17 7.67 5.67 7.88
CA ALA A 17 8.17 6.00 9.21
C ALA A 17 7.13 6.79 10.05
N ASP A 18 6.46 7.78 9.44
CA ASP A 18 5.37 8.53 10.08
C ASP A 18 4.21 7.60 10.52
N ILE A 19 3.76 6.71 9.63
CA ILE A 19 2.69 5.75 9.91
C ILE A 19 3.07 4.79 11.06
N LEU A 20 4.32 4.32 11.10
CA LEU A 20 4.81 3.46 12.18
C LEU A 20 4.82 4.18 13.53
N ILE A 21 5.19 5.46 13.55
CA ILE A 21 5.17 6.30 14.76
C ILE A 21 3.73 6.52 15.22
N ILE A 22 2.80 6.80 14.31
CA ILE A 22 1.36 6.93 14.60
C ILE A 22 0.83 5.61 15.19
N LEU A 23 1.12 4.48 14.55
CA LEU A 23 0.68 3.15 15.01
C LEU A 23 1.21 2.84 16.41
N GLY A 24 2.51 3.08 16.67
CA GLY A 24 3.12 2.90 17.98
C GLY A 24 2.49 3.79 19.05
N SER A 25 2.14 5.03 18.71
CA SER A 25 1.46 5.94 19.63
C SER A 25 0.08 5.41 20.04
N VAL A 26 -0.71 4.91 19.08
CA VAL A 26 -2.06 4.39 19.31
C VAL A 26 -2.04 3.09 20.12
N LEU A 27 -1.14 2.16 19.78
CA LEU A 27 -1.12 0.82 20.39
C LEU A 27 -0.63 0.80 21.83
N PHE A 28 0.39 1.59 22.15
CA PHE A 28 1.08 1.45 23.44
C PHE A 28 0.76 2.55 24.45
N ASN A 29 -0.04 3.56 24.08
CA ASN A 29 -0.40 4.67 24.96
C ASN A 29 0.82 5.35 25.63
N ILE A 30 2.02 5.22 25.03
CA ILE A 30 3.37 5.66 25.50
C ILE A 30 3.49 7.19 25.64
N ILE A 31 2.39 7.91 25.46
CA ILE A 31 2.35 9.19 24.76
C ILE A 31 2.84 10.37 25.61
N ARG A 32 2.65 10.43 26.93
CA ARG A 32 2.90 11.71 27.63
C ARG A 32 4.36 12.17 27.62
N GLU A 33 5.32 11.26 27.66
CA GLU A 33 6.73 11.63 27.79
C GLU A 33 7.41 11.94 26.44
N TYR A 34 6.95 11.31 25.35
CA TYR A 34 7.57 11.44 24.02
C TYR A 34 6.81 12.31 23.02
N VAL A 35 5.67 12.88 23.42
CA VAL A 35 4.84 13.76 22.57
C VAL A 35 5.66 14.86 21.89
N ASN A 36 6.52 15.56 22.63
CA ASN A 36 7.25 16.69 22.07
C ASN A 36 8.25 16.23 21.00
N PHE A 37 8.85 15.06 21.19
CA PHE A 37 9.74 14.45 20.21
C PHE A 37 8.98 14.03 18.95
N ILE A 38 7.81 13.41 19.10
CA ILE A 38 6.94 13.00 17.99
C ILE A 38 6.43 14.22 17.20
N LEU A 39 6.05 15.30 17.88
CA LEU A 39 5.62 16.54 17.26
C LEU A 39 6.76 17.25 16.52
N LEU A 40 7.96 17.28 17.10
CA LEU A 40 9.15 17.83 16.44
C LEU A 40 9.50 17.05 15.17
N PHE A 41 9.53 15.71 15.27
CA PHE A 41 9.83 14.84 14.15
C PHE A 41 8.82 15.02 13.00
N ASP A 42 7.52 15.00 13.31
CA ASP A 42 6.46 15.24 12.34
C ASP A 42 6.55 16.63 11.71
N THR A 43 6.87 17.66 12.49
CA THR A 43 7.06 19.02 11.97
C THR A 43 8.18 19.06 10.94
N VAL A 44 9.31 18.40 11.23
CA VAL A 44 10.43 18.30 10.28
C VAL A 44 9.99 17.55 9.02
N LEU A 45 9.24 16.46 9.15
CA LEU A 45 8.68 15.72 8.01
C LEU A 45 7.74 16.59 7.15
N CYS A 46 6.81 17.32 7.75
CA CYS A 46 5.90 18.22 7.03
C CYS A 46 6.69 19.28 6.25
N ILE A 47 7.72 19.88 6.86
CA ILE A 47 8.58 20.86 6.17
C ILE A 47 9.23 20.24 4.93
N VAL A 48 9.81 19.04 5.07
CA VAL A 48 10.44 18.32 3.96
C VAL A 48 9.43 17.99 2.85
N LEU A 49 8.21 17.57 3.21
CA LEU A 49 7.12 17.28 2.27
C LEU A 49 6.61 18.53 1.55
N ILE A 50 6.43 19.64 2.26
CA ILE A 50 6.04 20.94 1.68
C ILE A 50 7.08 21.39 0.65
N ILE A 51 8.36 21.35 1.00
CA ILE A 51 9.45 21.76 0.09
C ILE A 51 9.39 20.93 -1.19
N SER A 52 9.18 19.62 -1.07
CA SER A 52 9.03 18.72 -2.20
C SER A 52 7.81 19.01 -3.07
N PHE A 53 6.67 19.23 -2.44
CA PHE A 53 5.44 19.60 -3.14
C PHE A 53 5.65 20.90 -3.95
N ILE A 54 6.28 21.91 -3.35
CA ILE A 54 6.61 23.17 -4.01
C ILE A 54 7.55 22.93 -5.21
N MET A 55 8.57 22.09 -5.07
CA MET A 55 9.47 21.76 -6.19
C MET A 55 8.72 21.09 -7.35
N LYS A 56 7.80 20.17 -7.05
CA LYS A 56 6.97 19.48 -8.06
C LYS A 56 5.99 20.44 -8.73
N TYR A 57 5.33 21.29 -7.94
CA TYR A 57 4.41 22.31 -8.44
C TYR A 57 5.10 23.31 -9.39
N ARG A 58 6.29 23.80 -9.03
CA ARG A 58 7.06 24.76 -9.86
C ARG A 58 7.51 24.17 -11.20
N ARG A 59 7.68 22.85 -11.28
CA ARG A 59 8.12 22.15 -12.49
C ARG A 59 6.96 21.63 -13.35
N ALA A 60 5.72 21.71 -12.86
CA ALA A 60 4.56 21.27 -13.63
C ALA A 60 4.23 22.30 -14.73
N ASN A 61 4.10 21.82 -15.97
CA ASN A 61 3.73 22.65 -17.12
C ASN A 61 2.32 23.24 -16.96
N ASP A 62 1.38 22.47 -16.38
CA ASP A 62 0.04 22.93 -16.03
C ASP A 62 -0.20 22.84 -14.52
N LYS A 63 -0.26 24.00 -13.88
CA LYS A 63 -0.42 24.16 -12.43
C LYS A 63 -1.80 23.74 -11.92
N ARG A 64 -2.86 23.96 -12.72
CA ARG A 64 -4.24 23.64 -12.28
C ARG A 64 -4.46 22.14 -12.31
N THR A 65 -4.08 21.49 -13.40
CA THR A 65 -4.15 20.02 -13.52
C THR A 65 -3.27 19.33 -12.48
N PHE A 66 -2.09 19.89 -12.18
CA PHE A 66 -1.23 19.37 -11.12
C PHE A 66 -1.89 19.44 -9.74
N LEU A 67 -2.52 20.56 -9.39
CA LEU A 67 -3.20 20.72 -8.09
C LEU A 67 -4.40 19.78 -7.96
N ASN A 68 -5.24 19.66 -8.99
CA ASN A 68 -6.38 18.75 -8.96
C ASN A 68 -5.95 17.28 -8.79
N LYS A 69 -4.80 16.89 -9.35
CA LYS A 69 -4.28 15.52 -9.20
C LYS A 69 -3.59 15.28 -7.86
N ASN A 70 -3.01 16.30 -7.23
CA ASN A 70 -2.18 16.18 -6.02
C ASN A 70 -2.70 16.99 -4.82
N TRP A 71 -4.00 17.33 -4.77
CA TRP A 71 -4.58 18.12 -3.68
C TRP A 71 -4.46 17.42 -2.31
N LEU A 72 -4.49 16.08 -2.28
CA LEU A 72 -4.25 15.30 -1.06
C LEU A 72 -2.81 15.45 -0.56
N ASP A 73 -1.83 15.47 -1.46
CA ASP A 73 -0.42 15.66 -1.12
C ASP A 73 -0.21 17.04 -0.46
N LEU A 74 -0.97 18.05 -0.90
CA LEU A 74 -0.99 19.38 -0.28
C LEU A 74 -1.59 19.33 1.14
N LEU A 75 -2.72 18.63 1.31
CA LEU A 75 -3.43 18.52 2.59
C LEU A 75 -2.57 17.82 3.66
N ALA A 76 -1.93 16.72 3.29
CA ALA A 76 -1.09 15.94 4.20
C ALA A 76 0.28 16.58 4.49
N SER A 77 0.75 17.46 3.61
CA SER A 77 1.98 18.22 3.87
C SER A 77 1.76 19.35 4.87
N PHE A 78 0.51 19.72 5.16
CA PHE A 78 0.19 20.84 6.04
C PHE A 78 0.40 20.48 7.51
N PRO A 79 1.19 21.24 8.30
CA PRO A 79 1.47 20.93 9.70
C PRO A 79 0.28 21.34 10.59
N VAL A 80 -0.82 20.59 10.47
CA VAL A 80 -2.08 20.87 11.17
C VAL A 80 -1.89 20.88 12.70
N ALA A 81 -0.96 20.07 13.23
CA ALA A 81 -0.63 20.05 14.64
C ALA A 81 -0.16 21.42 15.19
N ILE A 82 0.66 22.16 14.43
CA ILE A 82 1.16 23.48 14.82
C ILE A 82 0.07 24.55 14.74
N LEU A 83 -0.87 24.43 13.79
CA LEU A 83 -1.95 25.40 13.64
C LEU A 83 -2.99 25.28 14.77
N ILE A 84 -3.18 24.07 15.29
CA ILE A 84 -4.20 23.73 16.28
C ILE A 84 -3.68 23.89 17.72
N LEU A 85 -2.37 23.70 17.96
CA LEU A 85 -1.73 23.81 19.28
C LEU A 85 -2.04 25.13 20.04
N PRO A 86 -2.02 26.33 19.41
CA PRO A 86 -2.31 27.59 20.10
C PRO A 86 -3.78 27.77 20.48
N PHE A 87 -4.70 27.06 19.80
CA PHE A 87 -6.14 27.24 19.95
C PHE A 87 -6.77 26.32 21.00
N LEU A 88 -6.06 25.28 21.46
CA LEU A 88 -6.58 24.35 22.45
C LEU A 88 -5.81 24.49 23.77
N SER A 89 -6.43 25.18 24.72
CA SER A 89 -5.95 25.42 26.08
C SER A 89 -5.92 24.19 27.00
N SER A 90 -6.35 23.01 26.52
CA SER A 90 -6.40 21.76 27.29
C SER A 90 -5.54 20.66 26.65
N THR A 91 -4.56 20.17 27.43
CA THR A 91 -3.48 19.26 26.99
C THR A 91 -3.90 17.81 26.76
N LEU A 92 -5.07 17.35 27.24
CA LEU A 92 -5.49 15.95 27.08
C LEU A 92 -6.28 15.67 25.79
N TYR A 93 -7.13 16.60 25.34
CA TYR A 93 -7.99 16.40 24.16
C TYR A 93 -7.27 16.72 22.83
N THR A 94 -6.11 17.36 22.91
CA THR A 94 -5.27 17.78 21.79
C THR A 94 -4.62 16.58 21.08
N TYR A 95 -4.23 15.53 21.80
CA TYR A 95 -3.48 14.40 21.21
C TYR A 95 -4.33 13.56 20.26
N ASN A 96 -5.54 13.19 20.67
CA ASN A 96 -6.41 12.35 19.86
C ASN A 96 -6.84 13.08 18.57
N ALA A 97 -7.08 14.39 18.66
CA ALA A 97 -7.41 15.21 17.48
C ALA A 97 -6.26 15.28 16.47
N ILE A 98 -5.01 15.41 16.93
CA ILE A 98 -3.83 15.42 16.06
C ILE A 98 -3.65 14.05 15.37
N VAL A 99 -3.81 12.95 16.11
CA VAL A 99 -3.73 11.59 15.55
C VAL A 99 -4.78 11.38 14.46
N LEU A 100 -6.02 11.82 14.68
CA LEU A 100 -7.11 11.69 13.70
C LEU A 100 -6.81 12.44 12.39
N VAL A 101 -6.25 13.64 12.47
CA VAL A 101 -5.83 14.37 11.26
C VAL A 101 -4.72 13.64 10.53
N ARG A 102 -3.78 13.03 11.25
CA ARG A 102 -2.68 12.26 10.65
C ARG A 102 -3.11 10.92 10.06
N LEU A 103 -4.27 10.37 10.42
CA LEU A 103 -4.84 9.21 9.71
C LEU A 103 -5.12 9.52 8.24
N LEU A 104 -5.28 10.80 7.85
CA LEU A 104 -5.38 11.19 6.44
C LEU A 104 -4.11 10.85 5.64
N SER A 105 -2.94 10.78 6.29
CA SER A 105 -1.69 10.33 5.66
C SER A 105 -1.75 8.88 5.17
N LEU A 106 -2.61 8.02 5.75
CA LEU A 106 -2.83 6.65 5.25
C LEU A 106 -3.42 6.66 3.84
N ILE A 107 -4.27 7.64 3.51
CA ILE A 107 -4.85 7.79 2.18
C ILE A 107 -3.76 8.07 1.15
N LEU A 108 -2.70 8.80 1.53
CA LEU A 108 -1.54 9.01 0.66
C LEU A 108 -0.76 7.71 0.42
N LEU A 109 -0.53 6.90 1.46
CA LEU A 109 0.13 5.61 1.28
C LEU A 109 -0.69 4.72 0.35
N LEU A 110 -2.01 4.63 0.54
CA LEU A 110 -2.91 3.88 -0.33
C LEU A 110 -2.84 4.38 -1.78
N LYS A 111 -2.75 5.69 -2.02
CA LYS A 111 -2.59 6.29 -3.36
C LYS A 111 -1.19 6.06 -3.97
N VAL A 112 -0.14 6.01 -3.15
CA VAL A 112 1.20 5.63 -3.61
C VAL A 112 1.21 4.15 -4.01
N LEU A 113 0.64 3.29 -3.17
CA LEU A 113 0.46 1.87 -3.44
C LEU A 113 -0.42 1.65 -4.68
N SER A 114 -1.53 2.38 -4.84
CA SER A 114 -2.43 2.24 -5.98
C SER A 114 -1.72 2.57 -7.29
N ARG A 115 -0.94 3.65 -7.35
CA ARG A 115 -0.13 3.99 -8.53
C ARG A 115 0.92 2.93 -8.86
N PHE A 116 1.49 2.30 -7.83
CA PHE A 116 2.45 1.22 -8.03
C PHE A 116 1.75 -0.03 -8.57
N VAL A 117 0.59 -0.39 -8.03
CA VAL A 117 -0.26 -1.49 -8.49
C VAL A 117 -0.74 -1.23 -9.92
N GLU A 118 -1.30 -0.06 -10.21
CA GLU A 118 -1.73 0.35 -11.57
C GLU A 118 -0.59 0.18 -12.57
N GLY A 119 0.61 0.70 -12.27
CA GLY A 119 1.76 0.56 -13.16
C GLY A 119 2.22 -0.89 -13.36
N VAL A 120 1.96 -1.77 -12.40
CA VAL A 120 2.23 -3.20 -12.51
C VAL A 120 1.15 -3.90 -13.33
N LEU A 121 -0.13 -3.59 -13.10
CA LEU A 121 -1.26 -4.14 -13.87
C LEU A 121 -1.18 -3.77 -15.35
N GLU A 122 -0.91 -2.50 -15.67
CA GLU A 122 -0.79 -2.00 -17.05
C GLU A 122 0.32 -2.67 -17.86
N THR A 123 1.41 -3.09 -17.20
CA THR A 123 2.61 -3.63 -17.86
C THR A 123 2.61 -5.15 -17.95
N THR A 124 1.92 -5.85 -17.03
CA THR A 124 2.02 -7.32 -16.89
C THR A 124 0.72 -8.07 -17.16
N SER A 125 -0.39 -7.37 -17.47
CA SER A 125 -1.73 -7.97 -17.61
C SER A 125 -2.17 -8.80 -16.39
N LEU A 126 -1.64 -8.44 -15.21
CA LEU A 126 -1.92 -9.12 -13.94
C LEU A 126 -3.40 -9.05 -13.54
N ASP A 127 -4.14 -8.05 -14.05
CA ASP A 127 -5.58 -7.88 -13.87
C ASP A 127 -6.36 -9.12 -14.28
N LYS A 128 -5.97 -9.75 -15.40
CA LYS A 128 -6.60 -10.98 -15.91
C LYS A 128 -6.32 -12.18 -15.01
N PHE A 129 -5.09 -12.30 -14.50
CA PHE A 129 -4.73 -13.37 -13.57
C PHE A 129 -5.48 -13.22 -12.24
N ILE A 130 -5.56 -12.00 -11.70
CA ILE A 130 -6.33 -11.71 -10.50
C ILE A 130 -7.82 -12.07 -10.69
N ALA A 131 -8.40 -11.72 -11.86
CA ALA A 131 -9.78 -12.10 -12.17
C ALA A 131 -9.98 -13.63 -12.18
N ILE A 132 -9.04 -14.39 -12.76
CA ILE A 132 -9.07 -15.85 -12.73
C ILE A 132 -9.02 -16.37 -11.29
N PHE A 133 -8.15 -15.81 -10.44
CA PHE A 133 -8.07 -16.22 -9.03
C PHE A 133 -9.34 -15.89 -8.25
N ILE A 134 -10.00 -14.77 -8.52
CA ILE A 134 -11.32 -14.45 -7.93
C ILE A 134 -12.35 -15.51 -8.34
N VAL A 135 -12.38 -15.90 -9.61
CA VAL A 135 -13.27 -16.98 -10.10
C VAL A 135 -12.95 -18.31 -9.42
N ILE A 136 -11.66 -18.66 -9.24
CA ILE A 136 -11.25 -19.87 -8.51
C ILE A 136 -11.73 -19.80 -7.05
N ILE A 137 -11.55 -18.66 -6.37
CA ILE A 137 -11.97 -18.47 -4.98
C ILE A 137 -13.47 -18.68 -4.85
N LEU A 138 -14.27 -17.94 -5.64
CA LEU A 138 -15.72 -18.00 -5.56
C LEU A 138 -16.25 -19.37 -6.00
N GLY A 139 -15.72 -19.94 -7.08
CA GLY A 139 -16.15 -21.24 -7.59
C GLY A 139 -15.86 -22.37 -6.61
N SER A 140 -14.64 -22.45 -6.06
CA SER A 140 -14.29 -23.45 -5.06
C SER A 140 -15.07 -23.27 -3.75
N SER A 141 -15.35 -22.03 -3.34
CA SER A 141 -16.17 -21.74 -2.15
C SER A 141 -17.60 -22.26 -2.31
N LEU A 142 -18.21 -22.04 -3.47
CA LEU A 142 -19.55 -22.56 -3.76
C LEU A 142 -19.60 -24.10 -3.76
N ILE A 143 -18.60 -24.74 -4.37
CA ILE A 143 -18.51 -26.21 -4.42
C ILE A 143 -18.30 -26.78 -3.01
N LEU A 144 -17.42 -26.18 -2.22
CA LEU A 144 -17.12 -26.63 -0.86
C LEU A 144 -18.31 -26.44 0.10
N TYR A 145 -19.06 -25.35 -0.04
CA TYR A 145 -20.28 -25.11 0.73
C TYR A 145 -21.37 -26.15 0.44
N ASP A 146 -21.51 -26.58 -0.82
CA ASP A 146 -22.54 -27.55 -1.20
C ASP A 146 -22.16 -28.99 -0.84
N LEU A 147 -20.86 -29.33 -0.97
CA LEU A 147 -20.39 -30.72 -0.87
C LEU A 147 -19.77 -31.12 0.47
N ASP A 148 -19.31 -30.17 1.30
CA ASP A 148 -18.64 -30.49 2.55
C ASP A 148 -19.52 -30.23 3.78
N PRO A 149 -19.87 -31.27 4.56
CA PRO A 149 -20.75 -31.11 5.71
C PRO A 149 -20.14 -30.29 6.85
N ASN A 150 -18.81 -30.13 6.87
CA ASN A 150 -18.13 -29.32 7.90
C ASN A 150 -18.11 -27.82 7.56
N ILE A 151 -18.59 -27.43 6.38
CA ILE A 151 -18.68 -26.04 5.96
C ILE A 151 -20.13 -25.58 6.10
N THR A 152 -20.40 -24.82 7.16
CA THR A 152 -21.77 -24.48 7.58
C THR A 152 -22.36 -23.26 6.90
N SER A 153 -21.52 -22.39 6.33
CA SER A 153 -21.96 -21.18 5.65
C SER A 153 -21.09 -20.86 4.42
N LEU A 154 -21.64 -20.09 3.49
CA LEU A 154 -20.88 -19.57 2.35
C LEU A 154 -19.70 -18.71 2.79
N PHE A 155 -19.84 -17.99 3.92
CA PHE A 155 -18.76 -17.20 4.48
C PHE A 155 -17.62 -18.10 4.97
N ASP A 156 -17.92 -19.20 5.66
CA ASP A 156 -16.91 -20.17 6.11
C ASP A 156 -16.16 -20.79 4.92
N ALA A 157 -16.87 -21.05 3.81
CA ALA A 157 -16.26 -21.56 2.59
C ALA A 157 -15.28 -20.56 1.97
N VAL A 158 -15.71 -19.30 1.82
CA VAL A 158 -14.85 -18.21 1.29
C VAL A 158 -13.66 -17.96 2.22
N TRP A 159 -13.91 -17.92 3.53
CA TRP A 159 -12.88 -17.79 4.56
C TRP A 159 -11.83 -18.90 4.45
N PHE A 160 -12.29 -20.15 4.37
CA PHE A 160 -11.43 -21.32 4.22
C PHE A 160 -10.58 -21.27 2.95
N VAL A 161 -11.21 -20.99 1.81
CA VAL A 161 -10.52 -20.91 0.52
C VAL A 161 -9.48 -19.78 0.53
N PHE A 162 -9.84 -18.62 1.09
CA PHE A 162 -8.96 -17.47 1.19
C PHE A 162 -7.74 -17.77 2.07
N GLN A 163 -7.92 -18.33 3.27
CA GLN A 163 -6.80 -18.70 4.14
C GLN A 163 -5.92 -19.82 3.56
N THR A 164 -6.49 -20.69 2.71
CA THR A 164 -5.75 -21.76 2.03
C THR A 164 -4.87 -21.22 0.91
N ILE A 165 -5.44 -20.42 0.00
CA ILE A 165 -4.70 -19.81 -1.11
C ILE A 165 -3.60 -18.87 -0.60
N THR A 166 -3.89 -18.11 0.46
CA THR A 166 -2.93 -17.20 1.10
C THR A 166 -1.92 -17.91 2.01
N THR A 167 -2.00 -19.24 2.13
CA THR A 167 -1.14 -20.08 2.97
C THR A 167 -1.15 -19.75 4.46
N VAL A 168 -2.21 -19.09 4.95
CA VAL A 168 -2.39 -18.76 6.37
C VAL A 168 -2.81 -20.00 7.16
N GLY A 169 -3.88 -20.67 6.71
CA GLY A 169 -4.35 -21.95 7.27
C GLY A 169 -4.56 -21.98 8.79
N TYR A 170 -5.47 -21.16 9.33
CA TYR A 170 -5.80 -21.15 10.77
C TYR A 170 -6.30 -22.50 11.29
N GLY A 171 -6.93 -23.31 10.42
CA GLY A 171 -7.41 -24.66 10.77
C GLY A 171 -8.70 -24.67 11.60
N ASP A 172 -9.40 -23.54 11.66
CA ASP A 172 -10.70 -23.36 12.30
C ASP A 172 -11.85 -23.98 11.50
N VAL A 173 -11.80 -23.87 10.17
CA VAL A 173 -12.72 -24.50 9.22
C VAL A 173 -11.89 -25.37 8.28
N ILE A 174 -12.24 -26.64 8.11
CA ILE A 174 -11.49 -27.56 7.23
C ILE A 174 -12.46 -28.52 6.54
N PRO A 175 -12.41 -28.67 5.20
CA PRO A 175 -13.16 -29.69 4.47
C PRO A 175 -12.83 -31.10 4.98
N THR A 176 -13.86 -31.88 5.28
CA THR A 176 -13.72 -33.26 5.78
C THR A 176 -13.97 -34.31 4.69
N SER A 177 -14.74 -33.95 3.66
CA SER A 177 -15.14 -34.83 2.57
C SER A 177 -13.97 -35.20 1.65
N PRO A 178 -13.97 -36.39 1.02
CA PRO A 178 -12.94 -36.78 0.05
C PRO A 178 -12.82 -35.80 -1.13
N LEU A 179 -13.96 -35.33 -1.67
CA LEU A 179 -13.99 -34.33 -2.74
C LEU A 179 -13.51 -32.97 -2.25
N GLY A 180 -13.88 -32.55 -1.04
CA GLY A 180 -13.38 -31.33 -0.41
C GLY A 180 -11.86 -31.35 -0.29
N LYS A 181 -11.27 -32.44 0.18
CA LYS A 181 -9.80 -32.60 0.25
C LYS A 181 -9.12 -32.53 -1.12
N PHE A 182 -9.75 -33.06 -2.17
CA PHE A 182 -9.23 -32.93 -3.53
C PHE A 182 -9.25 -31.47 -4.01
N ILE A 183 -10.31 -30.73 -3.71
CA ILE A 183 -10.38 -29.28 -4.01
C ILE A 183 -9.28 -28.53 -3.25
N VAL A 184 -9.04 -28.86 -1.98
CA VAL A 184 -7.93 -28.28 -1.20
C VAL A 184 -6.58 -28.49 -1.88
N LEU A 185 -6.31 -29.69 -2.41
CA LEU A 185 -5.08 -29.96 -3.16
C LEU A 185 -4.92 -29.01 -4.36
N LEU A 186 -6.00 -28.79 -5.13
CA LEU A 186 -5.98 -27.86 -6.26
C LEU A 186 -5.79 -26.40 -5.80
N LEU A 187 -6.40 -26.01 -4.68
CA LEU A 187 -6.26 -24.67 -4.09
C LEU A 187 -4.82 -24.39 -3.64
N LEU A 188 -4.14 -25.38 -3.05
CA LEU A 188 -2.74 -25.25 -2.66
C LEU A 188 -1.84 -24.99 -3.87
N ILE A 189 -2.04 -25.74 -4.96
CA ILE A 189 -1.31 -25.54 -6.21
C ILE A 189 -1.61 -24.15 -6.80
N ALA A 190 -2.89 -23.76 -6.83
CA ALA A 190 -3.30 -22.46 -7.33
C ALA A 190 -2.68 -21.31 -6.52
N GLY A 191 -2.63 -21.41 -5.19
CA GLY A 191 -2.00 -20.42 -4.31
C GLY A 191 -0.52 -20.22 -4.63
N VAL A 192 0.24 -21.30 -4.81
CA VAL A 192 1.66 -21.22 -5.20
C VAL A 192 1.85 -20.50 -6.53
N PHE A 193 1.01 -20.80 -7.54
CA PHE A 193 1.06 -20.11 -8.82
C PHE A 193 0.69 -18.63 -8.71
N MET A 194 -0.30 -18.29 -7.88
CA MET A 194 -0.71 -16.90 -7.65
C MET A 194 0.46 -16.07 -7.15
N PHE A 195 1.11 -16.51 -6.07
CA PHE A 195 2.24 -15.78 -5.50
C PHE A 195 3.44 -15.74 -6.44
N SER A 196 3.68 -16.82 -7.20
CA SER A 196 4.76 -16.88 -8.19
C SER A 196 4.56 -15.86 -9.31
N ILE A 197 3.36 -15.76 -9.87
CA ILE A 197 3.03 -14.81 -10.94
C ILE A 197 3.11 -13.37 -10.44
N VAL A 198 2.54 -13.09 -9.27
CA VAL A 198 2.62 -11.75 -8.64
C VAL A 198 4.08 -11.34 -8.44
N THR A 199 4.91 -12.24 -7.88
CA THR A 199 6.33 -12.00 -7.66
C THR A 199 7.09 -11.78 -8.96
N ALA A 200 6.84 -12.61 -9.98
CA ALA A 200 7.46 -12.50 -11.30
C ALA A 200 7.10 -11.19 -12.00
N SER A 201 5.85 -10.74 -11.88
CA SER A 201 5.40 -9.47 -12.43
C SER A 201 6.08 -8.27 -11.77
N PHE A 202 6.23 -8.28 -10.45
CA PHE A 202 7.02 -7.24 -9.77
C PHE A 202 8.48 -7.24 -10.23
N ALA A 203 9.09 -8.42 -10.35
CA ALA A 203 10.46 -8.56 -10.85
C ALA A 203 10.60 -8.06 -12.29
N TYR A 204 9.62 -8.34 -13.15
CA TYR A 204 9.58 -7.86 -14.54
C TYR A 204 9.54 -6.33 -14.59
N VAL A 205 8.62 -5.70 -13.87
CA VAL A 205 8.48 -4.23 -13.84
C VAL A 205 9.74 -3.57 -13.29
N PHE A 206 10.35 -4.17 -12.26
CA PHE A 206 11.61 -3.68 -11.71
C PHE A 206 12.73 -3.74 -12.76
N ASN A 207 12.92 -4.89 -13.40
CA ASN A 207 13.94 -5.08 -14.43
C ASN A 207 13.72 -4.16 -15.63
N GLU A 208 12.49 -4.04 -16.13
CA GLU A 208 12.17 -3.17 -17.26
C GLU A 208 12.55 -1.70 -16.97
N ARG A 209 12.31 -1.23 -15.73
CA ARG A 209 12.71 0.11 -15.28
C ARG A 209 14.23 0.28 -15.22
N VAL A 210 14.97 -0.76 -14.82
CA VAL A 210 16.44 -0.76 -14.80
C VAL A 210 17.00 -0.73 -16.22
N PHE A 211 16.58 -1.65 -17.10
CA PHE A 211 17.05 -1.72 -18.49
C PHE A 211 16.69 -0.46 -19.31
N LYS A 212 15.49 0.12 -19.12
CA LYS A 212 15.12 1.40 -19.77
C LYS A 212 16.01 2.56 -19.33
N LYS A 213 16.53 2.56 -18.10
CA LYS A 213 17.48 3.59 -17.64
C LYS A 213 18.85 3.43 -18.28
N GLU A 214 19.36 2.20 -18.35
CA GLU A 214 20.67 1.93 -18.96
C GLU A 214 20.70 2.29 -20.44
N ASN A 215 19.70 1.87 -21.22
CA ASN A 215 19.61 2.21 -22.65
C ASN A 215 19.50 3.73 -22.90
N LYS A 216 18.82 4.47 -22.02
CA LYS A 216 18.78 5.95 -22.10
C LYS A 216 20.13 6.60 -21.81
N GLU A 217 20.95 6.02 -20.94
CA GLU A 217 22.29 6.51 -20.64
C GLU A 217 23.30 6.15 -21.74
N PHE A 218 23.16 4.97 -22.37
CA PHE A 218 23.94 4.59 -23.55
C PHE A 218 23.65 5.47 -24.76
N ASN A 219 22.37 5.67 -25.13
CA ASN A 219 22.01 6.53 -26.26
C ASN A 219 22.40 8.00 -26.04
N LYS A 220 22.44 8.48 -24.79
CA LYS A 220 22.98 9.82 -24.50
C LYS A 220 24.47 9.91 -24.71
N LYS A 221 25.25 8.86 -24.43
CA LYS A 221 26.70 8.87 -24.61
C LYS A 221 27.12 8.73 -26.08
N GLY A 222 26.40 7.93 -26.87
CA GLY A 222 26.69 7.74 -28.30
C GLY A 222 26.32 8.91 -29.21
N SER A 223 25.56 9.90 -28.72
CA SER A 223 25.15 11.08 -29.49
C SER A 223 26.15 12.25 -29.43
N TYR A 224 27.25 12.14 -28.68
CA TYR A 224 28.31 13.15 -28.55
C TYR A 224 29.64 12.75 -29.22
N THR A 225 29.64 11.65 -29.98
CA THR A 225 30.73 11.17 -30.83
C THR A 225 30.26 11.18 -32.27
#